data_AF-A0A5E4MJZ7-F1
#
_entry.id   AF-A0A5E4MJZ7-F1
#
_cell.length_a   1.000
_cell.length_b   1.000
_cell.length_c   1.000
_cell.angle_alpha   90.00
_cell.angle_beta   90.00
_cell.angle_gamma   90.00
#
_symmetry.space_group_name_H-M   'P 1'
#
loop_
_entity.id
_entity.type
_entity.pdbx_description
1 polymer ?
#
loop_
_entity_poly.entity_id
_entity_poly.type
_entity_poly.pdbx_seq_one_letter_code
_entity_poly.pdbx_strand_id
1 'polypeptide(L)'
;MQSVNLFFATLFYLTAQSIYGFVIGFIHINQKQPKLQTITEDCFKCIVVSISLNNGNLTCGGDLCGLFGITRAYWADSGKPVVQKDDPNDNYAYSRCAKDPACAKEATNSYLTRFAQDCNGDGFIDCSDYASIHKLGGYNCSAPLDNAYKNKYYSCYKNANRQDDVQVHSYILPLVIKNRPADLSDRPEKYIRAVNSEGYHSLKKKERSRSAETRSEKEFEQFEEFENGNEDWDEIKDDDDDSDEYYDPDEHEEIYGDNE
;
A
#
# COMPACT_ATOMS: atom_id res chain seq x y z
N MET A 1 -24.24 35.12 -53.80
CA MET A 1 -24.21 35.36 -52.34
C MET A 1 -24.19 34.06 -51.54
N GLN A 2 -25.01 33.05 -51.85
CA GLN A 2 -25.03 31.77 -51.11
C GLN A 2 -23.71 30.96 -51.20
N SER A 3 -23.06 30.92 -52.36
CA SER A 3 -21.78 30.22 -52.57
C SER A 3 -20.60 30.84 -51.81
N VAL A 4 -20.63 32.16 -51.63
CA VAL A 4 -19.59 32.91 -50.90
C VAL A 4 -19.70 32.64 -49.39
N ASN A 5 -20.92 32.59 -48.86
CA ASN A 5 -21.17 32.28 -47.46
C ASN A 5 -20.78 30.83 -47.10
N LEU A 6 -21.00 29.88 -48.03
CA LEU A 6 -20.60 28.50 -47.83
C LEU A 6 -19.07 28.35 -47.76
N PHE A 7 -18.35 29.08 -48.62
CA PHE A 7 -16.88 29.09 -48.60
C PHE A 7 -16.34 29.61 -47.26
N PHE A 8 -16.85 30.74 -46.77
CA PHE A 8 -16.43 31.28 -45.48
C PHE A 8 -16.76 30.34 -44.31
N ALA A 9 -17.92 29.70 -44.31
CA ALA A 9 -18.29 28.74 -43.27
C ALA A 9 -17.34 27.53 -43.21
N THR A 10 -16.94 26.98 -44.36
CA THR A 10 -15.97 25.88 -44.41
C THR A 10 -14.58 26.29 -43.95
N LEU A 11 -14.16 27.52 -44.27
CA LEU A 11 -12.88 28.06 -43.83
C LEU A 11 -12.82 28.19 -42.31
N PHE A 12 -13.87 28.74 -41.68
CA PHE A 12 -13.95 28.86 -40.23
C PHE A 12 -13.94 27.49 -39.54
N TYR A 13 -14.68 26.51 -40.05
CA TYR A 13 -14.72 25.16 -39.47
C TYR A 13 -13.34 24.48 -39.49
N LEU A 14 -12.63 24.55 -40.62
CA LEU A 14 -11.29 23.96 -40.75
C LEU A 14 -10.26 24.64 -39.85
N THR A 15 -10.29 25.98 -39.75
CA THR A 15 -9.40 26.71 -38.83
C THR A 15 -9.68 26.36 -37.36
N ALA A 16 -10.96 26.22 -36.97
CA ALA A 16 -11.34 25.81 -35.62
C ALA A 16 -10.84 24.39 -35.29
N GLN A 17 -10.95 23.44 -36.22
CA GLN A 17 -10.42 22.09 -36.03
C GLN A 17 -8.90 22.06 -35.88
N SER A 18 -8.17 22.86 -36.69
CA SER A 18 -6.70 22.95 -36.57
C SER A 18 -6.27 23.58 -35.24
N ILE A 19 -6.92 24.65 -34.79
CA ILE A 19 -6.63 25.29 -33.49
C ILE A 19 -6.90 24.31 -32.35
N TYR A 20 -8.02 23.57 -32.40
CA TYR A 20 -8.35 22.57 -31.39
C TYR A 20 -7.29 21.46 -31.28
N GLY A 21 -6.82 20.93 -32.41
CA GLY A 21 -5.74 19.94 -32.44
C GLY A 21 -4.41 20.47 -31.89
N PHE A 22 -4.08 21.74 -32.18
CA PHE A 22 -2.85 22.37 -31.70
C PHE A 22 -2.89 22.65 -30.20
N VAL A 23 -4.03 23.10 -29.66
CA VAL A 23 -4.23 23.34 -28.23
C VAL A 23 -4.15 22.02 -27.44
N ILE A 24 -4.80 20.96 -27.92
CA ILE A 24 -4.71 19.63 -27.28
C ILE A 24 -3.28 19.09 -27.33
N GLY A 25 -2.60 19.22 -28.48
CA GLY A 25 -1.19 18.85 -28.62
C GLY A 25 -0.29 19.57 -27.62
N PHE A 26 -0.42 20.89 -27.48
CA PHE A 26 0.37 21.69 -26.53
C PHE A 26 0.14 21.32 -25.06
N ILE A 27 -1.08 20.94 -24.68
CA ILE A 27 -1.40 20.50 -23.32
C ILE A 27 -0.71 19.15 -23.00
N HIS A 28 -0.64 18.22 -23.96
CA HIS A 28 0.01 16.92 -23.75
C HIS A 28 1.55 16.96 -23.75
N ILE A 29 2.18 17.96 -24.36
CA ILE A 29 3.65 18.03 -24.50
C ILE A 29 4.37 18.35 -23.18
N ASN A 30 3.68 18.91 -22.17
CA ASN A 30 4.31 19.38 -20.93
C ASN A 30 4.11 18.47 -19.71
N GLN A 31 3.40 17.34 -19.83
CA GLN A 31 3.22 16.42 -18.71
C GLN A 31 4.36 15.39 -18.66
N LYS A 32 5.29 15.61 -17.73
CA LYS A 32 6.25 14.59 -17.33
C LYS A 32 5.45 13.41 -16.75
N GLN A 33 5.53 12.25 -17.40
CA GLN A 33 4.85 11.05 -16.93
C GLN A 33 5.32 10.75 -15.49
N PRO A 34 4.39 10.45 -14.56
CA PRO A 34 4.75 10.14 -13.19
C PRO A 34 5.56 8.84 -13.15
N LYS A 35 6.45 8.73 -12.18
CA LYS A 35 7.29 7.53 -12.00
C LYS A 35 6.54 6.47 -11.20
N LEU A 36 6.17 5.38 -11.87
CA LEU A 36 5.52 4.23 -11.25
C LEU A 36 6.50 3.44 -10.36
N GLN A 37 6.12 3.18 -9.11
CA GLN A 37 6.84 2.30 -8.19
C GLN A 37 6.08 0.98 -7.98
N THR A 38 6.82 -0.11 -7.79
CA THR A 38 6.24 -1.43 -7.47
C THR A 38 5.56 -1.41 -6.10
N ILE A 39 4.40 -2.07 -5.98
CA ILE A 39 3.70 -2.22 -4.71
C ILE A 39 4.48 -3.24 -3.85
N THR A 40 4.98 -2.80 -2.70
CA THR A 40 5.78 -3.64 -1.79
C THR A 40 4.92 -4.38 -0.77
N GLU A 41 5.49 -5.41 -0.12
CA GLU A 41 4.82 -6.10 1.00
C GLU A 41 4.47 -5.15 2.13
N ASP A 42 5.37 -4.26 2.48
CA ASP A 42 5.14 -3.29 3.54
C ASP A 42 4.06 -2.28 3.16
N CYS A 43 3.91 -1.98 1.87
CA CYS A 43 2.80 -1.20 1.39
C CYS A 43 1.46 -1.88 1.68
N PHE A 44 1.32 -3.17 1.33
CA PHE A 44 0.11 -3.93 1.63
C PHE A 44 -0.17 -4.00 3.14
N LYS A 45 0.86 -4.26 3.97
CA LYS A 45 0.71 -4.29 5.43
C LYS A 45 0.19 -2.95 5.97
N CYS A 46 0.77 -1.84 5.52
CA CYS A 46 0.36 -0.53 5.99
C CYS A 46 -1.02 -0.13 5.49
N ILE A 47 -1.43 -0.54 4.29
CA ILE A 47 -2.81 -0.40 3.85
C ILE A 47 -3.75 -1.14 4.81
N VAL A 48 -3.49 -2.42 5.08
CA VAL A 48 -4.32 -3.27 5.96
C VAL A 48 -4.45 -2.69 7.37
N VAL A 49 -3.33 -2.32 8.01
CA VAL A 49 -3.32 -1.74 9.38
C VAL A 49 -4.14 -0.45 9.47
N SER A 50 -4.28 0.26 8.35
CA SER A 50 -5.00 1.53 8.29
C SER A 50 -6.50 1.37 8.16
N ILE A 51 -6.97 0.21 7.71
CA ILE A 51 -8.39 -0.11 7.64
C ILE A 51 -8.89 -0.33 9.06
N SER A 52 -9.95 0.38 9.43
CA SER A 52 -10.60 0.24 10.75
C SER A 52 -11.52 -0.98 10.79
N LEU A 53 -10.98 -2.17 10.46
CA LEU A 53 -11.63 -3.44 10.77
C LEU A 53 -11.07 -3.91 12.11
N ASN A 54 -11.95 -4.26 13.06
CA ASN A 54 -11.56 -4.82 14.35
C ASN A 54 -10.58 -5.99 14.12
N ASN A 55 -9.29 -5.74 14.34
CA ASN A 55 -8.16 -6.67 14.29
C ASN A 55 -8.16 -7.68 13.12
N GLY A 56 -8.22 -7.22 11.88
CA GLY A 56 -7.94 -8.07 10.71
C GLY A 56 -8.90 -9.25 10.53
N ASN A 57 -10.15 -9.08 10.97
CA ASN A 57 -11.15 -10.14 10.87
C ASN A 57 -11.37 -10.53 9.41
N LEU A 58 -11.25 -11.83 9.11
CA LEU A 58 -11.53 -12.42 7.80
C LEU A 58 -13.04 -12.57 7.55
N THR A 59 -13.87 -11.74 8.16
CA THR A 59 -15.33 -11.75 7.98
C THR A 59 -15.75 -10.70 6.97
N CYS A 60 -17.00 -10.82 6.50
CA CYS A 60 -17.65 -9.75 5.77
C CYS A 60 -18.60 -9.00 6.70
N GLY A 61 -18.57 -7.67 6.66
CA GLY A 61 -19.48 -6.79 7.39
C GLY A 61 -20.05 -5.74 6.44
N GLY A 62 -21.36 -5.78 6.20
CA GLY A 62 -21.98 -4.97 5.15
C GLY A 62 -21.37 -5.28 3.78
N ASP A 63 -20.93 -4.25 3.07
CA ASP A 63 -20.32 -4.37 1.73
C ASP A 63 -18.82 -4.69 1.73
N LEU A 64 -18.15 -4.53 2.88
CA LEU A 64 -16.71 -4.73 3.01
C LEU A 64 -16.41 -6.16 3.47
N CYS A 65 -15.41 -6.79 2.88
CA CYS A 65 -15.02 -8.14 3.28
C CYS A 65 -13.50 -8.34 3.40
N GLY A 66 -13.13 -9.10 4.42
CA GLY A 66 -11.79 -9.62 4.64
C GLY A 66 -10.76 -8.58 5.06
N LEU A 67 -9.50 -9.01 5.12
CA LEU A 67 -8.39 -8.24 5.67
C LEU A 67 -8.18 -6.88 4.98
N PHE A 68 -8.39 -6.84 3.67
CA PHE A 68 -8.27 -5.64 2.85
C PHE A 68 -9.56 -4.83 2.78
N GLY A 69 -10.64 -5.23 3.47
CA GLY A 69 -11.91 -4.51 3.45
C GLY A 69 -12.40 -4.18 2.04
N ILE A 70 -12.24 -5.09 1.09
CA ILE A 70 -12.61 -4.84 -0.31
C ILE A 70 -14.11 -5.04 -0.49
N THR A 71 -14.71 -4.37 -1.47
CA THR A 71 -16.12 -4.56 -1.86
C THR A 71 -16.24 -5.50 -3.05
N ARG A 72 -17.46 -5.96 -3.36
CA ARG A 72 -17.73 -6.74 -4.58
C ARG A 72 -17.35 -5.98 -5.86
N ALA A 73 -17.62 -4.68 -5.90
CA ALA A 73 -17.28 -3.84 -7.05
C ALA A 73 -15.75 -3.69 -7.18
N TYR A 74 -15.05 -3.48 -6.07
CA TYR A 74 -13.59 -3.48 -6.03
C TYR A 74 -13.02 -4.76 -6.62
N TRP A 75 -13.47 -5.92 -6.13
CA TRP A 75 -13.06 -7.25 -6.64
C TRP A 75 -13.38 -7.46 -8.12
N ALA A 76 -14.55 -6.99 -8.58
CA ALA A 76 -14.91 -7.06 -9.99
C ALA A 76 -13.96 -6.21 -10.86
N ASP A 77 -13.61 -5.02 -10.38
CA ASP A 77 -12.64 -4.16 -11.07
C ASP A 77 -11.21 -4.70 -11.01
N SER A 78 -10.89 -5.53 -10.02
CA SER A 78 -9.64 -6.31 -9.98
C SER A 78 -9.54 -7.42 -11.01
N GLY A 79 -10.57 -7.65 -11.83
CA GLY A 79 -10.60 -8.76 -12.79
C GLY A 79 -11.19 -10.06 -12.23
N LYS A 80 -11.86 -10.00 -11.07
CA LYS A 80 -12.51 -11.14 -10.41
C LYS A 80 -11.55 -12.31 -10.12
N PRO A 81 -10.40 -12.09 -9.46
CA PRO A 81 -9.53 -13.20 -9.07
C PRO A 81 -10.28 -14.13 -8.11
N VAL A 82 -9.94 -15.40 -8.13
CA VAL A 82 -10.61 -16.42 -7.31
C VAL A 82 -9.59 -17.33 -6.67
N VAL A 83 -9.99 -17.95 -5.56
CA VAL A 83 -9.20 -19.03 -4.97
C VAL A 83 -9.08 -20.19 -5.98
N GLN A 84 -8.03 -21.01 -5.83
CA GLN A 84 -7.70 -22.03 -6.82
C GLN A 84 -8.90 -22.97 -7.12
N LYS A 85 -9.20 -23.17 -8.41
CA LYS A 85 -10.30 -24.02 -8.93
C LYS A 85 -11.72 -23.52 -8.63
N ASP A 86 -11.88 -22.27 -8.21
CA ASP A 86 -13.20 -21.66 -8.02
C ASP A 86 -13.70 -20.98 -9.31
N ASP A 87 -14.98 -20.62 -9.37
CA ASP A 87 -15.63 -19.98 -10.54
C ASP A 87 -15.78 -18.46 -10.32
N PRO A 88 -15.17 -17.60 -11.16
CA PRO A 88 -15.30 -16.15 -11.06
C PRO A 88 -16.71 -15.61 -11.30
N ASN A 89 -17.64 -16.43 -11.79
CA ASN A 89 -19.05 -16.06 -11.98
C ASN A 89 -19.96 -16.52 -10.84
N ASP A 90 -19.46 -17.32 -9.89
CA ASP A 90 -20.23 -17.70 -8.72
C ASP A 90 -20.51 -16.48 -7.83
N ASN A 91 -21.74 -16.41 -7.31
CA ASN A 91 -22.20 -15.26 -6.52
C ASN A 91 -21.42 -15.05 -5.22
N TYR A 92 -20.72 -16.08 -4.73
CA TYR A 92 -19.94 -16.06 -3.50
C TYR A 92 -18.42 -16.08 -3.74
N ALA A 93 -17.96 -16.14 -4.99
CA ALA A 93 -16.54 -16.12 -5.34
C ALA A 93 -15.82 -14.88 -4.78
N TYR A 94 -16.46 -13.71 -4.87
CA TYR A 94 -16.02 -12.47 -4.22
C TYR A 94 -15.72 -12.68 -2.73
N SER A 95 -16.69 -13.21 -1.97
CA SER A 95 -16.54 -13.36 -0.52
C SER A 95 -15.48 -14.39 -0.17
N ARG A 96 -15.39 -15.50 -0.90
CA ARG A 96 -14.33 -16.49 -0.69
C ARG A 96 -12.95 -15.89 -0.96
N CYS A 97 -12.79 -15.16 -2.06
CA CYS A 97 -11.55 -14.48 -2.39
C CYS A 97 -11.17 -13.41 -1.36
N ALA A 98 -12.11 -12.55 -0.96
CA ALA A 98 -11.84 -11.47 -0.01
C ALA A 98 -11.39 -12.00 1.37
N LYS A 99 -11.89 -13.17 1.79
CA LYS A 99 -11.52 -13.82 3.04
C LYS A 99 -10.23 -14.64 2.96
N ASP A 100 -9.75 -14.95 1.76
CA ASP A 100 -8.48 -15.62 1.54
C ASP A 100 -7.35 -14.58 1.42
N PRO A 101 -6.32 -14.60 2.28
CA PRO A 101 -5.27 -13.58 2.27
C PRO A 101 -4.53 -13.44 0.93
N ALA A 102 -4.28 -14.55 0.24
CA ALA A 102 -3.55 -14.54 -1.02
C ALA A 102 -4.42 -13.96 -2.15
N CYS A 103 -5.66 -14.42 -2.28
CA CYS A 103 -6.60 -13.92 -3.28
C CYS A 103 -7.00 -12.46 -3.02
N ALA A 104 -7.22 -12.06 -1.76
CA ALA A 104 -7.51 -10.68 -1.41
C ALA A 104 -6.36 -9.74 -1.74
N LYS A 105 -5.12 -10.18 -1.51
CA LYS A 105 -3.92 -9.43 -1.92
C LYS A 105 -3.79 -9.36 -3.43
N GLU A 106 -4.06 -10.43 -4.17
CA GLU A 106 -4.09 -10.42 -5.63
C GLU A 106 -5.15 -9.45 -6.18
N ALA A 107 -6.35 -9.45 -5.60
CA ALA A 107 -7.41 -8.50 -5.94
C ALA A 107 -6.98 -7.06 -5.67
N THR A 108 -6.38 -6.80 -4.51
CA THR A 108 -5.87 -5.48 -4.13
C THR A 108 -4.76 -5.04 -5.08
N ASN A 109 -3.77 -5.89 -5.35
CA ASN A 109 -2.69 -5.61 -6.29
C ASN A 109 -3.23 -5.25 -7.68
N SER A 110 -4.17 -6.03 -8.19
CA SER A 110 -4.76 -5.83 -9.52
C SER A 110 -5.57 -4.54 -9.60
N TYR A 111 -6.34 -4.21 -8.56
CA TYR A 111 -7.07 -2.94 -8.48
C TYR A 111 -6.12 -1.74 -8.44
N LEU A 112 -5.14 -1.78 -7.54
CA LEU A 112 -4.15 -0.71 -7.37
C LEU A 112 -3.33 -0.48 -8.65
N THR A 113 -2.96 -1.56 -9.33
CA THR A 113 -2.26 -1.49 -10.63
C THR A 113 -3.17 -0.91 -11.70
N ARG A 114 -4.44 -1.33 -11.77
CA ARG A 114 -5.42 -0.84 -12.76
C ARG A 114 -5.70 0.66 -12.62
N PHE A 115 -5.74 1.16 -11.39
CA PHE A 115 -6.06 2.55 -11.08
C PHE A 115 -4.85 3.39 -10.67
N ALA A 116 -3.63 2.90 -10.93
CA ALA A 116 -2.38 3.56 -10.59
C ALA A 116 -2.32 4.97 -11.22
N GLN A 117 -2.25 5.98 -10.37
CA GLN A 117 -2.12 7.38 -10.76
C GLN A 117 -1.48 8.18 -9.63
N ASP A 118 -0.88 9.31 -9.97
CA ASP A 118 -0.30 10.25 -9.00
C ASP A 118 -1.44 11.03 -8.34
N CYS A 119 -1.81 10.64 -7.12
CA CYS A 119 -2.95 11.16 -6.40
C CYS A 119 -2.61 12.46 -5.68
N ASN A 120 -1.35 12.62 -5.26
CA ASN A 120 -0.89 13.75 -4.45
C ASN A 120 -0.16 14.84 -5.28
N GLY A 121 0.15 14.58 -6.54
CA GLY A 121 0.78 15.50 -7.49
C GLY A 121 2.30 15.63 -7.34
N ASP A 122 2.99 14.68 -6.70
CA ASP A 122 4.44 14.77 -6.44
C ASP A 122 5.33 14.22 -7.57
N GLY A 123 4.72 13.66 -8.63
CA GLY A 123 5.38 13.11 -9.80
C GLY A 123 5.81 11.65 -9.64
N PHE A 124 5.42 10.99 -8.56
CA PHE A 124 5.59 9.56 -8.32
C PHE A 124 4.22 8.89 -8.17
N ILE A 125 4.17 7.59 -8.47
CA ILE A 125 3.04 6.73 -8.07
C ILE A 125 3.64 5.74 -7.09
N ASP A 126 3.45 6.00 -5.80
CA ASP A 126 4.04 5.24 -4.71
C ASP A 126 3.00 4.70 -3.73
N CYS A 127 3.46 4.13 -2.61
CA CYS A 127 2.56 3.53 -1.63
C CYS A 127 1.51 4.50 -1.07
N SER A 128 1.83 5.80 -1.00
CA SER A 128 0.90 6.83 -0.55
C SER A 128 -0.26 6.98 -1.53
N ASP A 129 0.02 6.94 -2.84
CA ASP A 129 -1.01 6.95 -3.87
C ASP A 129 -1.84 5.67 -3.84
N TYR A 130 -1.18 4.52 -3.71
CA TYR A 130 -1.87 3.24 -3.61
C TYR A 130 -2.80 3.16 -2.39
N ALA A 131 -2.38 3.68 -1.23
CA ALA A 131 -3.23 3.78 -0.05
C ALA A 131 -4.44 4.70 -0.29
N SER A 132 -4.24 5.84 -0.96
CA SER A 132 -5.34 6.73 -1.36
C SER A 132 -6.31 6.06 -2.32
N ILE A 133 -5.81 5.36 -3.34
CA ILE A 133 -6.63 4.61 -4.31
C ILE A 133 -7.43 3.52 -3.61
N HIS A 134 -6.82 2.78 -2.68
CA HIS A 134 -7.50 1.74 -1.94
C HIS A 134 -8.67 2.30 -1.12
N LYS A 135 -8.44 3.42 -0.42
CA LYS A 135 -9.41 4.01 0.51
C LYS A 135 -10.53 4.80 -0.18
N LEU A 136 -10.20 5.55 -1.24
CA LEU A 136 -11.11 6.51 -1.89
C LEU A 136 -11.59 6.03 -3.26
N GLY A 137 -11.02 4.93 -3.77
CA GLY A 137 -11.28 4.42 -5.10
C GLY A 137 -10.43 5.11 -6.18
N GLY A 138 -10.33 4.45 -7.33
CA GLY A 138 -9.49 4.87 -8.44
C GLY A 138 -9.87 6.16 -9.18
N TYR A 139 -11.02 6.78 -8.89
CA TYR A 139 -11.43 8.04 -9.55
C TYR A 139 -11.39 9.26 -8.61
N ASN A 140 -11.18 9.04 -7.32
CA ASN A 140 -11.29 10.09 -6.30
C ASN A 140 -10.12 10.09 -5.32
N CYS A 141 -8.98 9.50 -5.70
CA CYS A 141 -7.84 9.31 -4.79
C CYS A 141 -7.16 10.63 -4.36
N SER A 142 -7.37 11.72 -5.09
CA SER A 142 -6.89 13.06 -4.70
C SER A 142 -7.76 13.74 -3.64
N ALA A 143 -8.90 13.15 -3.26
CA ALA A 143 -9.73 13.68 -2.18
C ALA A 143 -9.01 13.52 -0.82
N PRO A 144 -9.36 14.35 0.19
CA PRO A 144 -8.77 14.22 1.51
C PRO A 144 -9.10 12.87 2.17
N LEU A 145 -8.06 12.16 2.62
CA LEU A 145 -8.22 10.98 3.48
C LEU A 145 -8.70 11.39 4.87
N ASP A 146 -9.54 10.54 5.48
CA ASP A 146 -9.92 10.72 6.89
C ASP A 146 -8.70 10.60 7.81
N ASN A 147 -8.68 11.39 8.88
CA ASN A 147 -7.51 11.47 9.76
C ASN A 147 -7.16 10.14 10.44
N ALA A 148 -8.16 9.29 10.72
CA ALA A 148 -7.92 8.01 11.39
C ALA A 148 -7.15 7.06 10.47
N TYR A 149 -7.61 6.89 9.23
CA TYR A 149 -6.93 6.12 8.21
C TYR A 149 -5.54 6.69 7.92
N LYS A 150 -5.48 8.00 7.65
CA LYS A 150 -4.24 8.72 7.32
C LYS A 150 -3.16 8.52 8.38
N ASN A 151 -3.51 8.71 9.66
CA ASN A 151 -2.55 8.62 10.76
C ASN A 151 -2.04 7.19 10.98
N LYS A 152 -2.92 6.19 10.90
CA LYS A 152 -2.52 4.77 10.98
C LYS A 152 -1.57 4.40 9.85
N TYR A 153 -1.88 4.83 8.62
CA TYR A 153 -1.06 4.58 7.44
C TYR A 153 0.33 5.17 7.59
N TYR A 154 0.43 6.48 7.84
CA TYR A 154 1.73 7.15 7.95
C TYR A 154 2.56 6.64 9.14
N SER A 155 1.90 6.26 10.24
CA SER A 155 2.59 5.64 11.38
C SER A 155 3.22 4.31 10.97
N CYS A 156 2.48 3.43 10.29
CA CYS A 156 3.01 2.16 9.79
C CYS A 156 4.12 2.39 8.75
N TYR A 157 3.86 3.21 7.74
CA TYR A 157 4.78 3.42 6.62
C TYR A 157 6.12 3.99 7.08
N LYS A 158 6.11 4.94 8.03
CA LYS A 158 7.32 5.48 8.64
C LYS A 158 8.11 4.42 9.42
N ASN A 159 7.44 3.46 10.05
CA ASN A 159 8.11 2.41 10.80
C ASN A 159 8.73 1.35 9.87
N ALA A 160 8.02 0.95 8.82
CA ALA A 160 8.54 0.03 7.81
C ALA A 160 9.79 0.60 7.12
N ASN A 161 9.73 1.85 6.64
CA ASN A 161 10.88 2.51 6.01
C ASN A 161 12.04 2.79 6.99
N ARG A 162 11.81 2.78 8.31
CA ARG A 162 12.90 2.84 9.29
C ARG A 162 13.60 1.50 9.47
N GLN A 163 12.93 0.38 9.23
CA GLN A 163 13.54 -0.95 9.33
C GLN A 163 14.52 -1.21 8.19
N ASP A 164 14.32 -0.59 7.03
CA ASP A 164 15.31 -0.56 5.93
C ASP A 164 16.62 0.14 6.35
N ASP A 165 16.57 1.18 7.18
CA ASP A 165 17.75 1.84 7.78
C ASP A 165 18.42 1.00 8.88
N VAL A 166 17.64 0.15 9.58
CA VAL A 166 18.12 -0.71 10.67
C VAL A 166 18.81 -1.97 10.14
N GLN A 167 18.32 -2.55 9.05
CA GLN A 167 18.99 -3.69 8.42
C GLN A 167 20.32 -3.26 7.78
N VAL A 168 20.41 -2.04 7.22
CA VAL A 168 21.69 -1.43 6.84
C VAL A 168 22.58 -1.19 8.06
N HIS A 169 22.02 -0.79 9.21
CA HIS A 169 22.78 -0.63 10.47
C HIS A 169 23.30 -1.95 11.06
N SER A 170 22.58 -3.08 10.97
CA SER A 170 23.03 -4.36 11.53
C SER A 170 24.23 -4.96 10.77
N TYR A 171 24.35 -4.66 9.47
CA TYR A 171 25.53 -5.03 8.67
C TYR A 171 26.66 -3.99 8.75
N ILE A 172 26.37 -2.71 9.04
CA ILE A 172 27.38 -1.64 9.12
C ILE A 172 27.98 -1.47 10.53
N LEU A 173 27.20 -1.64 11.61
CA LEU A 173 27.68 -1.55 13.00
C LEU A 173 28.87 -2.47 13.31
N PRO A 174 28.88 -3.76 12.88
CA PRO A 174 30.03 -4.64 13.11
C PRO A 174 31.32 -4.14 12.44
N LEU A 175 31.21 -3.47 11.28
CA LEU A 175 32.38 -2.93 10.55
C LEU A 175 32.94 -1.66 11.21
N VAL A 176 32.08 -0.84 11.84
CA VAL A 176 32.50 0.39 12.54
C VAL A 176 33.09 0.06 13.91
N ILE A 177 32.59 -0.96 14.63
CA ILE A 177 33.10 -1.34 15.96
C ILE A 177 34.51 -1.93 15.88
N LYS A 178 34.83 -2.70 14.82
CA LYS A 178 36.14 -3.37 14.69
C LYS A 178 37.31 -2.40 14.45
N ASN A 179 37.02 -1.15 14.05
CA ASN A 179 38.00 -0.09 13.83
C ASN A 179 37.96 1.03 14.90
N ARG A 180 37.32 0.79 16.05
CA ARG A 180 37.20 1.79 17.13
C ARG A 180 38.53 1.94 17.89
N PRO A 181 39.18 3.12 17.91
CA PRO A 181 40.27 3.40 18.84
C PRO A 181 39.73 3.47 20.28
N ALA A 182 40.42 2.83 21.23
CA ALA A 182 39.94 2.55 22.59
C ALA A 182 39.77 3.77 23.52
N ASP A 183 40.01 5.00 23.05
CA ASP A 183 40.14 6.22 23.88
C ASP A 183 38.84 7.06 24.04
N LEU A 184 37.68 6.55 23.61
CA LEU A 184 36.44 7.34 23.56
C LEU A 184 35.26 6.75 24.35
N SER A 185 35.51 5.82 25.29
CA SER A 185 34.42 5.13 26.00
C SER A 185 33.61 5.98 26.99
N ASP A 186 34.00 7.22 27.28
CA ASP A 186 33.45 7.94 28.45
C ASP A 186 32.60 9.19 28.16
N ARG A 187 32.33 9.56 26.88
CA ARG A 187 31.39 10.67 26.56
C ARG A 187 30.61 10.48 25.25
N PRO A 188 29.37 9.96 25.30
CA PRO A 188 28.54 9.73 24.10
C PRO A 188 28.16 11.03 23.36
N GLU A 189 28.02 12.16 24.04
CA GLU A 189 27.67 13.44 23.40
C GLU A 189 28.76 14.00 22.49
N LYS A 190 30.04 13.74 22.81
CA LYS A 190 31.17 14.20 21.99
C LYS A 190 31.31 13.37 20.71
N TYR A 191 30.94 12.08 20.79
CA TYR A 191 30.91 11.17 19.66
C TYR A 191 29.83 11.55 18.64
N ILE A 192 28.60 11.84 19.08
CA ILE A 192 27.50 12.28 18.20
C ILE A 192 27.88 13.57 17.45
N ARG A 193 28.58 14.50 18.12
CA ARG A 193 29.03 15.75 17.49
C ARG A 193 30.10 15.53 16.42
N ALA A 194 31.03 14.58 16.62
CA ALA A 194 32.07 14.25 15.65
C ALA A 194 31.53 13.52 14.41
N VAL A 195 30.57 12.60 14.59
CA VAL A 195 29.90 11.88 13.49
C VAL A 195 29.16 12.87 12.57
N ASN A 196 28.48 13.86 13.16
CA ASN A 196 27.72 14.86 12.41
C ASN A 196 28.59 15.87 11.67
N SER A 197 29.81 16.16 12.12
CA SER A 197 30.69 17.14 11.48
C SER A 197 31.52 16.58 10.32
N GLU A 198 31.83 15.27 10.31
CA GLU A 198 32.75 14.70 9.31
C GLU A 198 32.16 13.55 8.46
N GLY A 199 31.11 12.87 8.93
CA GLY A 199 30.62 11.63 8.29
C GLY A 199 29.61 11.82 7.15
N TYR A 200 28.67 12.75 7.29
CA TYR A 200 27.49 12.80 6.40
C TYR A 200 27.78 13.32 4.98
N HIS A 201 28.75 14.25 4.84
CA HIS A 201 29.05 14.88 3.55
C HIS A 201 30.03 14.11 2.66
N SER A 202 30.85 13.20 3.21
CA SER A 202 31.82 12.43 2.41
C SER A 202 31.21 11.18 1.74
N LEU A 203 30.17 10.59 2.33
CA LEU A 203 29.52 9.36 1.84
C LEU A 203 28.69 9.60 0.58
N LYS A 204 27.96 10.73 0.50
CA LYS A 204 27.16 11.10 -0.67
C LYS A 204 27.99 11.34 -1.94
N LYS A 205 29.28 11.68 -1.79
CA LYS A 205 30.20 11.88 -2.92
C LYS A 205 30.76 10.55 -3.44
N LYS A 206 30.78 9.49 -2.61
CA LYS A 206 31.35 8.17 -2.94
C LYS A 206 30.32 7.21 -3.54
N GLU A 207 29.04 7.38 -3.23
CA GLU A 207 27.95 6.61 -3.85
C GLU A 207 27.69 7.00 -5.32
N ARG A 208 27.92 8.27 -5.67
CA ARG A 208 27.79 8.74 -7.07
C ARG A 208 28.86 8.18 -8.01
N SER A 209 29.93 7.59 -7.46
CA SER A 209 31.03 6.95 -8.20
C SER A 209 30.95 5.42 -8.24
N ARG A 210 29.99 4.78 -7.55
CA ARG A 210 29.90 3.31 -7.46
C ARG A 210 28.80 2.69 -8.32
N SER A 211 27.96 3.48 -9.00
CA SER A 211 26.96 2.97 -9.95
C SER A 211 27.52 2.60 -11.32
N ALA A 212 28.85 2.59 -11.48
CA ALA A 212 29.53 2.11 -12.66
C ALA A 212 30.60 1.11 -12.19
N GLU A 213 30.23 -0.18 -12.12
CA GLU A 213 31.02 -1.33 -12.56
C GLU A 213 30.42 -2.64 -12.00
N THR A 214 30.37 -3.64 -12.87
CA THR A 214 29.50 -4.82 -12.89
C THR A 214 30.15 -6.11 -12.34
N ARG A 215 29.28 -7.04 -11.85
CA ARG A 215 29.22 -8.50 -12.15
C ARG A 215 30.17 -9.53 -11.47
N SER A 216 29.56 -10.73 -11.26
CA SER A 216 30.08 -12.12 -11.09
C SER A 216 30.03 -12.68 -9.66
N GLU A 217 29.09 -13.58 -9.34
CA GLU A 217 29.10 -15.05 -9.50
C GLU A 217 29.94 -15.80 -8.44
N LYS A 218 29.24 -16.63 -7.64
CA LYS A 218 29.66 -17.73 -6.74
C LYS A 218 29.49 -17.47 -5.24
N GLU A 219 28.37 -17.97 -4.71
CA GLU A 219 28.32 -18.81 -3.49
C GLU A 219 26.90 -19.36 -3.35
N PHE A 220 26.60 -20.32 -4.23
CA PHE A 220 25.49 -21.25 -4.15
C PHE A 220 26.11 -22.54 -3.62
N GLU A 221 25.82 -22.87 -2.34
CA GLU A 221 25.89 -24.18 -1.67
C GLU A 221 26.14 -23.97 -0.17
N GLN A 222 25.10 -23.66 0.61
CA GLN A 222 24.93 -24.17 1.98
C GLN A 222 23.52 -23.82 2.50
N PHE A 223 22.50 -24.52 2.01
CA PHE A 223 21.13 -24.37 2.52
C PHE A 223 20.41 -25.72 2.52
N GLU A 224 21.01 -26.72 3.14
CA GLU A 224 20.32 -27.94 3.59
C GLU A 224 20.97 -28.44 4.89
N GLU A 225 20.75 -27.74 6.00
CA GLU A 225 20.85 -28.34 7.35
C GLU A 225 20.27 -27.40 8.41
N PHE A 226 18.96 -27.11 8.40
CA PHE A 226 18.30 -26.49 9.57
C PHE A 226 16.77 -26.69 9.58
N GLU A 227 16.31 -27.93 9.45
CA GLU A 227 14.96 -28.30 9.91
C GLU A 227 15.03 -29.59 10.74
N ASN A 228 15.43 -29.46 12.00
CA ASN A 228 15.10 -30.40 13.07
C ASN A 228 15.36 -29.76 14.43
N GLY A 229 14.29 -29.48 15.17
CA GLY A 229 14.37 -28.93 16.52
C GLY A 229 12.99 -28.63 17.10
N ASN A 230 12.30 -29.69 17.52
CA ASN A 230 11.17 -29.65 18.44
C ASN A 230 11.51 -28.88 19.73
N GLU A 231 10.59 -28.06 20.23
CA GLU A 231 10.40 -27.65 21.63
C GLU A 231 9.03 -26.95 21.67
N ASP A 232 7.96 -27.62 22.08
CA ASP A 232 7.50 -27.78 23.47
C ASP A 232 7.16 -26.43 24.14
N TRP A 233 5.86 -26.10 24.15
CA TRP A 233 5.28 -25.02 24.96
C TRP A 233 3.96 -25.50 25.56
N ASP A 234 4.05 -26.46 26.47
CA ASP A 234 3.02 -26.65 27.50
C ASP A 234 3.13 -25.56 28.58
N GLU A 235 1.96 -25.16 29.08
CA GLU A 235 1.68 -24.31 30.27
C GLU A 235 1.92 -22.79 30.19
N ILE A 236 0.86 -22.06 29.83
CA ILE A 236 0.42 -20.92 30.66
C ILE A 236 -1.06 -21.13 30.96
N LYS A 237 -1.36 -21.26 32.25
CA LYS A 237 -2.69 -21.50 32.81
C LYS A 237 -3.54 -20.23 32.78
N ASP A 238 -4.82 -20.51 32.64
CA ASP A 238 -5.99 -19.66 32.77
C ASP A 238 -6.02 -18.91 34.11
N ASP A 239 -6.46 -17.66 34.07
CA ASP A 239 -7.20 -16.96 35.11
C ASP A 239 -7.70 -15.66 34.48
N ASP A 240 -8.97 -15.62 34.05
CA ASP A 240 -9.80 -14.42 34.10
C ASP A 240 -11.27 -14.83 33.90
N ASP A 241 -11.91 -14.90 35.05
CA ASP A 241 -13.33 -15.05 35.34
C ASP A 241 -14.02 -13.71 35.03
N ASP A 242 -14.93 -13.67 34.06
CA ASP A 242 -15.94 -12.61 33.97
C ASP A 242 -17.19 -13.13 33.23
N SER A 243 -18.12 -13.61 34.04
CA SER A 243 -19.57 -13.75 33.85
C SER A 243 -20.19 -13.36 32.50
N ASP A 244 -20.67 -14.39 31.78
CA ASP A 244 -21.67 -14.29 30.74
C ASP A 244 -23.09 -14.13 31.35
N GLU A 245 -23.76 -13.01 31.08
CA GLU A 245 -25.21 -12.88 31.24
C GLU A 245 -25.89 -13.15 29.90
N TYR A 246 -26.59 -14.29 29.86
CA TYR A 246 -27.32 -14.87 28.75
C TYR A 246 -28.60 -14.06 28.44
N TYR A 247 -28.70 -13.48 27.23
CA TYR A 247 -29.92 -12.84 26.74
C TYR A 247 -30.68 -13.80 25.82
N ASP A 248 -31.87 -14.20 26.26
CA ASP A 248 -32.81 -15.11 25.58
C ASP A 248 -33.81 -14.29 24.74
N PRO A 249 -33.87 -14.44 23.40
CA PRO A 249 -34.79 -13.68 22.56
C PRO A 249 -35.93 -14.55 22.01
N ASP A 250 -36.63 -15.32 22.85
CA ASP A 250 -37.87 -16.01 22.46
C ASP A 250 -38.93 -15.97 23.57
N GLU A 251 -39.61 -14.83 23.74
CA GLU A 251 -40.98 -14.87 24.28
C GLU A 251 -41.90 -13.92 23.48
N HIS A 252 -42.70 -14.56 22.63
CA HIS A 252 -43.87 -14.00 21.97
C HIS A 252 -44.95 -13.68 23.02
N GLU A 253 -45.49 -12.46 23.01
CA GLU A 253 -46.91 -12.26 23.28
C GLU A 253 -47.49 -11.15 22.38
N GLU A 254 -48.40 -11.58 21.52
CA GLU A 254 -49.32 -10.74 20.75
C GLU A 254 -50.36 -10.13 21.70
N ILE A 255 -50.59 -8.81 21.66
CA ILE A 255 -51.93 -8.25 21.93
C ILE A 255 -52.24 -7.13 20.93
N TYR A 256 -53.39 -7.32 20.29
CA TYR A 256 -54.15 -6.48 19.36
C TYR A 256 -54.60 -5.11 19.91
N GLY A 257 -54.81 -4.17 18.98
CA GLY A 257 -55.80 -3.08 19.04
C GLY A 257 -55.28 -1.74 19.54
N ASP A 258 -55.77 -0.58 19.12
CA ASP A 258 -56.74 -0.19 18.11
C ASP A 258 -56.73 1.36 18.11
N ASN A 259 -56.89 1.96 16.93
CA ASN A 259 -57.50 3.27 16.65
C ASN A 259 -56.90 4.61 17.15
N GLU A 260 -56.95 5.54 16.18
CA GLU A 260 -56.81 7.03 16.20
C GLU A 260 -55.41 7.66 16.17
#